data_AF-A0A293M1V1-F1
#
_entry.id   AF-A0A293M1V1-F1
#
_cell.length_a   1.000
_cell.length_b   1.000
_cell.length_c   1.000
_cell.angle_alpha   90.00
_cell.angle_beta   90.00
_cell.angle_gamma   90.00
#
_symmetry.space_group_name_H-M   'P 1'
#
loop_
_entity.id
_entity.type
_entity.pdbx_description
1 polymer ?
#
loop_
_entity_poly.entity_id
_entity_poly.type
_entity_poly.pdbx_seq_one_letter_code
_entity_poly.pdbx_strand_id
1 'polypeptide(L)'
;MMDAQEGNLSAPAEYTKSRDDELYDLGADAKNAQFSSDKTLTEDEAMAQCVGLFVGGLDTTSSVISFTLYLLALHPEIQDKLREEVNKCFEKHDNRPPFDVIPKQKYLNAVISEALRMYPPAVRIDRSAVAPYKIDGTDITVPEGCVVAVPIYAIHHDPENFPNPEIFDPERFSDENVSSIRPY
;
A
#
# COMPACT_ATOMS: atom_id res chain seq x y z
N MET A 1 53.67 21.77 57.00
CA MET A 1 52.88 20.53 56.83
C MET A 1 51.88 20.82 55.73
N MET A 2 51.77 20.11 54.62
CA MET A 2 52.48 18.99 54.01
C MET A 2 51.89 18.91 52.58
N ASP A 3 52.71 18.55 51.61
CA ASP A 3 52.34 18.26 50.23
C ASP A 3 51.44 17.02 50.07
N ALA A 4 50.91 16.91 48.84
CA ALA A 4 50.21 15.82 48.17
C ALA A 4 50.53 14.37 48.59
N GLN A 5 49.51 13.49 48.56
CA GLN A 5 49.48 12.29 47.69
C GLN A 5 48.14 11.51 47.79
N GLU A 6 47.61 11.22 46.60
CA GLU A 6 47.05 9.94 46.11
C GLU A 6 45.81 9.29 46.77
N GLY A 7 44.73 9.25 45.96
CA GLY A 7 43.64 8.29 46.06
C GLY A 7 43.16 7.94 44.66
N ASN A 8 43.79 6.93 44.05
CA ASN A 8 43.46 6.35 42.76
C ASN A 8 42.14 5.57 42.86
N LEU A 9 41.14 5.85 42.00
CA LEU A 9 40.02 4.93 41.77
C LEU A 9 39.87 4.70 40.27
N SER A 10 40.16 3.46 39.89
CA SER A 10 40.10 2.86 38.55
C SER A 10 38.67 2.78 37.99
N ALA A 11 38.58 2.91 36.67
CA ALA A 11 37.42 2.91 35.76
C ALA A 11 36.52 1.64 35.80
N PRO A 12 35.49 1.49 34.93
CA PRO A 12 34.64 2.45 34.19
C PRO A 12 33.13 2.25 34.48
N ALA A 13 32.30 3.23 34.15
CA ALA A 13 30.85 3.01 34.07
C ALA A 13 30.54 2.17 32.80
N GLU A 14 30.14 0.91 32.99
CA GLU A 14 29.48 0.13 31.94
C GLU A 14 28.18 0.84 31.55
N TYR A 15 28.17 1.42 30.35
CA TYR A 15 26.96 1.90 29.70
C TYR A 15 26.15 0.65 29.30
N THR A 16 25.19 0.26 30.13
CA THR A 16 24.32 -0.89 29.83
C THR A 16 23.40 -0.50 28.67
N LYS A 17 23.67 -1.03 27.48
CA LYS A 17 22.87 -0.81 26.26
C LYS A 17 21.42 -1.23 26.54
N SER A 18 20.46 -0.34 26.32
CA SER A 18 19.05 -0.67 26.58
C SER A 18 18.54 -1.60 25.49
N ARG A 19 17.53 -2.42 25.80
CA ARG A 19 16.90 -3.33 24.84
C ARG A 19 16.26 -2.62 23.65
N ASP A 20 15.94 -1.34 23.81
CA ASP A 20 15.44 -0.48 22.73
C ASP A 20 16.57 -0.06 21.79
N ASP A 21 17.78 0.20 22.31
CA ASP A 21 18.96 0.51 21.49
C ASP A 21 19.42 -0.67 20.63
N GLU A 22 19.14 -1.91 21.04
CA GLU A 22 19.38 -3.10 20.21
C GLU A 22 18.33 -3.29 19.11
N LEU A 23 17.10 -2.85 19.32
CA LEU A 23 16.00 -3.01 18.35
C LEU A 23 16.19 -2.11 17.11
N TYR A 24 16.88 -0.98 17.27
CA TYR A 24 17.18 -0.01 16.20
C TYR A 24 18.60 -0.12 15.64
N ASP A 25 19.46 -1.00 16.18
CA ASP A 25 20.83 -1.22 15.68
C ASP A 25 20.84 -2.19 14.49
N LEU A 26 20.35 -1.72 13.34
CA LEU A 26 20.38 -2.44 12.06
C LEU A 26 21.81 -2.68 11.53
N GLY A 27 22.84 -2.15 12.21
CA GLY A 27 24.23 -2.19 11.77
C GLY A 27 25.10 -3.27 12.42
N ALA A 28 24.62 -3.95 13.47
CA ALA A 28 25.44 -4.88 14.24
C ALA A 28 25.79 -6.18 13.48
N ASP A 29 24.89 -6.67 12.60
CA ASP A 29 25.06 -7.95 11.91
C ASP A 29 25.59 -7.84 10.47
N ALA A 30 25.82 -6.63 9.94
CA ALA A 30 26.26 -6.43 8.56
C ALA A 30 27.76 -6.72 8.32
N LYS A 31 28.53 -7.10 9.35
CA LYS A 31 30.00 -7.15 9.27
C LYS A 31 30.61 -8.36 8.56
N ASN A 32 29.83 -9.30 8.03
CA ASN A 32 30.38 -10.51 7.37
C ASN A 32 29.70 -10.92 6.06
N ALA A 33 29.16 -9.95 5.31
CA ALA A 33 28.83 -10.19 3.90
C ALA A 33 29.75 -9.32 3.04
N GLN A 34 30.73 -9.94 2.37
CA GLN A 34 31.42 -9.33 1.25
C GLN A 34 30.41 -9.15 0.11
N PHE A 35 29.59 -8.11 0.21
CA PHE A 35 28.88 -7.58 -0.93
C PHE A 35 29.92 -6.93 -1.86
N SER A 36 29.80 -7.22 -3.14
CA SER A 36 30.36 -6.40 -4.23
C SER A 36 30.10 -4.92 -3.95
N SER A 37 30.84 -4.04 -4.60
CA SER A 37 30.64 -2.58 -4.59
C SER A 37 29.24 -2.18 -5.11
N ASP A 38 28.20 -2.56 -4.38
CA ASP A 38 26.79 -2.32 -4.62
C ASP A 38 26.35 -1.30 -3.59
N LYS A 39 25.83 -0.17 -4.09
CA LYS A 39 25.39 0.96 -3.27
C LYS A 39 24.34 0.50 -2.26
N THR A 40 24.74 0.38 -0.99
CA THR A 40 23.82 0.19 0.13
C THR A 40 23.07 1.49 0.39
N LEU A 41 21.80 1.40 0.80
CA LEU A 41 21.07 2.57 1.29
C LEU A 41 21.80 3.14 2.51
N THR A 42 21.98 4.45 2.52
CA THR A 42 22.37 5.17 3.74
C THR A 42 21.24 5.11 4.76
N GLU A 43 21.55 5.37 6.03
CA GLU A 43 20.55 5.41 7.11
C GLU A 43 19.47 6.47 6.82
N ASP A 44 19.87 7.64 6.34
CA ASP A 44 18.95 8.72 5.93
C ASP A 44 18.04 8.29 4.79
N GLU A 45 18.57 7.59 3.77
CA GLU A 45 17.76 7.08 2.66
C GLU A 45 16.80 5.99 3.14
N ALA A 46 17.24 5.07 4.02
CA ALA A 46 16.38 4.05 4.59
C ALA A 46 15.24 4.68 5.42
N MET A 47 15.56 5.66 6.25
CA MET A 47 14.57 6.41 7.03
C MET A 47 13.59 7.16 6.12
N ALA A 48 14.08 7.81 5.06
CA ALA A 48 13.24 8.48 4.08
C ALA A 48 12.28 7.50 3.37
N GLN A 49 12.74 6.30 3.03
CA GLN A 49 11.87 5.25 2.48
C GLN A 49 10.80 4.81 3.48
N CYS A 50 11.13 4.63 4.75
CA CYS A 50 10.15 4.29 5.79
C CYS A 50 9.04 5.35 5.92
N VAL A 51 9.42 6.63 5.95
CA VAL A 51 8.47 7.75 5.99
C VAL A 51 7.62 7.78 4.71
N GLY A 52 8.23 7.61 3.54
CA GLY A 52 7.53 7.57 2.26
C GLY A 52 6.48 6.46 2.17
N LEU A 53 6.85 5.24 2.59
CA LEU A 53 5.94 4.09 2.63
C LEU A 53 4.81 4.29 3.64
N PHE A 54 5.11 4.87 4.80
CA PHE A 54 4.10 5.16 5.82
C PHE A 54 3.05 6.15 5.30
N VAL A 55 3.49 7.30 4.77
CA VAL A 55 2.57 8.32 4.24
C VAL A 55 1.80 7.80 3.03
N GLY A 56 2.48 7.14 2.08
CA GLY A 56 1.85 6.60 0.88
C GLY A 56 0.82 5.49 1.17
N GLY A 57 1.07 4.68 2.21
CA GLY A 57 0.17 3.60 2.62
C GLY A 57 -0.98 4.04 3.52
N LEU A 58 -0.81 5.11 4.31
CA LEU A 58 -1.78 5.54 5.32
C LEU A 58 -3.06 6.09 4.68
N ASP A 59 -2.94 7.15 3.89
CA ASP A 59 -4.11 7.88 3.36
C ASP A 59 -4.87 7.01 2.34
N THR A 60 -4.15 6.25 1.51
CA THR A 60 -4.74 5.37 0.50
C THR A 60 -5.54 4.24 1.17
N THR A 61 -4.94 3.53 2.11
CA THR A 61 -5.60 2.39 2.79
C THR A 61 -6.77 2.85 3.66
N SER A 62 -6.59 3.93 4.43
CA SER A 62 -7.66 4.47 5.28
C SER A 62 -8.87 4.94 4.46
N SER A 63 -8.64 5.55 3.30
CA SER A 63 -9.70 5.96 2.37
C SER A 63 -10.49 4.75 1.85
N VAL A 64 -9.79 3.70 1.37
CA VAL A 64 -10.44 2.48 0.86
C VAL A 64 -11.30 1.81 1.94
N ILE A 65 -10.76 1.65 3.15
CA ILE A 65 -11.51 1.08 4.27
C ILE A 65 -12.75 1.91 4.58
N SER A 66 -12.60 3.24 4.68
CA SER A 66 -13.70 4.14 5.01
C SER A 66 -14.82 4.10 3.99
N PHE A 67 -14.50 4.20 2.70
CA PHE A 67 -15.50 4.15 1.62
C PHE A 67 -16.12 2.76 1.48
N THR A 68 -15.36 1.68 1.67
CA THR A 68 -15.92 0.32 1.67
C THR A 68 -16.94 0.16 2.78
N LEU A 69 -16.63 0.59 4.00
CA LEU A 69 -17.56 0.54 5.13
C LEU A 69 -18.79 1.42 4.91
N TYR A 70 -18.62 2.61 4.34
CA TYR A 70 -19.72 3.50 3.98
C TYR A 70 -20.66 2.85 2.95
N LEU A 71 -20.11 2.28 1.88
CA LEU A 71 -20.89 1.59 0.85
C LEU A 71 -21.64 0.38 1.43
N LEU A 72 -21.00 -0.42 2.27
CA LEU A 72 -21.65 -1.54 2.96
C LEU A 72 -22.76 -1.08 3.92
N ALA A 73 -22.61 0.06 4.58
CA ALA A 73 -23.65 0.62 5.45
C ALA A 73 -24.88 1.09 4.66
N LEU A 74 -24.70 1.53 3.42
CA LEU A 74 -25.78 1.91 2.51
C LEU A 74 -26.45 0.71 1.81
N HIS A 75 -25.78 -0.44 1.76
CA HIS A 75 -26.24 -1.66 1.06
C HIS A 75 -26.25 -2.87 2.01
N PRO A 76 -27.22 -2.95 2.94
CA PRO A 76 -27.28 -4.03 3.94
C PRO A 76 -27.31 -5.43 3.33
N GLU A 77 -27.95 -5.61 2.17
CA GLU A 77 -28.02 -6.88 1.46
C GLU A 77 -26.64 -7.37 0.99
N ILE A 78 -25.79 -6.45 0.51
CA ILE A 78 -24.41 -6.75 0.13
C ILE A 78 -23.58 -7.05 1.38
N GLN A 79 -23.78 -6.28 2.46
CA GLN A 79 -23.12 -6.50 3.74
C GLN A 79 -23.45 -7.87 4.33
N ASP A 80 -24.72 -8.28 4.31
CA ASP A 80 -25.15 -9.58 4.83
C ASP A 80 -24.55 -10.73 4.03
N LYS A 81 -24.54 -10.62 2.70
CA LYS A 81 -23.88 -11.61 1.82
C LYS A 81 -22.36 -11.71 2.10
N LEU A 82 -21.69 -10.58 2.28
CA LEU A 82 -20.27 -10.57 2.64
C LEU A 82 -20.02 -11.19 4.01
N ARG A 83 -20.86 -10.84 4.99
CA ARG A 83 -20.79 -11.39 6.34
C ARG A 83 -21.00 -12.89 6.34
N GLU A 84 -21.89 -13.40 5.50
CA GLU A 84 -22.09 -14.85 5.32
C GLU A 84 -20.83 -15.55 4.78
N GLU A 85 -20.17 -15.00 3.75
CA GLU A 85 -18.90 -15.54 3.24
C GLU A 85 -17.82 -15.57 4.34
N VAL A 86 -17.65 -14.45 5.05
CA VAL A 86 -16.66 -14.33 6.12
C VAL A 86 -16.96 -15.32 7.25
N ASN A 87 -18.20 -15.41 7.72
CA ASN A 87 -18.59 -16.33 8.79
C ASN A 87 -18.33 -17.78 8.40
N LYS A 88 -18.68 -18.19 7.17
CA LYS A 88 -18.38 -19.54 6.66
C LYS A 88 -16.88 -19.82 6.64
N CYS A 89 -16.07 -18.83 6.29
CA CYS A 89 -14.62 -18.97 6.35
C CYS A 89 -14.13 -19.19 7.78
N PHE A 90 -14.63 -18.44 8.76
CA PHE A 90 -14.26 -18.59 10.16
C PHE A 90 -14.71 -19.94 10.73
N GLU A 91 -15.95 -20.35 10.48
CA GLU A 91 -16.49 -21.65 10.92
C GLU A 91 -15.66 -22.82 10.38
N LYS A 92 -15.23 -22.75 9.11
CA LYS A 92 -14.39 -23.79 8.48
C LYS A 92 -13.01 -23.93 9.13
N HIS A 93 -12.53 -22.90 9.81
CA HIS A 93 -11.18 -22.85 10.41
C HIS A 93 -11.22 -22.70 11.93
N ASP A 94 -12.24 -23.24 12.59
CA ASP A 94 -12.39 -23.20 14.06
C ASP A 94 -12.25 -21.78 14.65
N ASN A 95 -12.88 -20.80 13.98
CA ASN A 95 -12.82 -19.37 14.27
C ASN A 95 -11.41 -18.74 14.23
N ARG A 96 -10.42 -19.42 13.65
CA ARG A 96 -9.04 -18.95 13.51
C ARG A 96 -8.51 -19.21 12.10
N PRO A 97 -9.02 -18.50 11.08
CA PRO A 97 -8.52 -18.64 9.72
C PRO A 97 -7.03 -18.27 9.64
N PRO A 98 -6.20 -19.07 8.96
CA PRO A 98 -4.83 -18.70 8.63
C PRO A 98 -4.77 -17.40 7.83
N PHE A 99 -3.67 -16.65 7.96
CA PHE A 99 -3.48 -15.36 7.30
C PHE A 99 -3.66 -15.43 5.78
N ASP A 100 -3.22 -16.52 5.14
CA ASP A 100 -3.27 -16.68 3.69
C ASP A 100 -4.66 -17.03 3.16
N VAL A 101 -5.65 -17.30 4.02
CA VAL A 101 -7.02 -17.66 3.63
C VAL A 101 -7.92 -16.44 3.47
N ILE A 102 -7.70 -15.39 4.27
CA ILE A 102 -8.52 -14.17 4.24
C ILE A 102 -8.43 -13.47 2.87
N PRO A 103 -7.25 -13.26 2.27
CA PRO A 103 -7.14 -12.63 0.96
C PRO A 103 -7.72 -13.46 -0.19
N LYS A 104 -8.09 -14.73 0.05
CA LYS A 104 -8.65 -15.64 -0.97
C LYS A 104 -10.19 -15.65 -0.99
N GLN A 105 -10.84 -14.88 -0.11
CA GLN A 105 -12.30 -14.75 -0.10
C GLN A 105 -12.75 -13.96 -1.34
N LYS A 106 -13.56 -14.58 -2.20
CA LYS A 106 -13.83 -14.05 -3.54
C LYS A 106 -14.74 -12.82 -3.46
N TYR A 107 -15.82 -12.92 -2.70
CA TYR A 107 -16.78 -11.82 -2.59
C TYR A 107 -16.22 -10.64 -1.80
N LEU A 108 -15.40 -10.90 -0.76
CA LEU A 108 -14.61 -9.85 -0.10
C LEU A 108 -13.75 -9.07 -1.10
N ASN A 109 -12.99 -9.75 -1.95
CA ASN A 109 -12.17 -9.08 -2.96
C ASN A 109 -13.05 -8.29 -3.94
N ALA A 110 -14.16 -8.86 -4.39
CA ALA A 110 -15.08 -8.20 -5.30
C ALA A 110 -15.69 -6.91 -4.72
N VAL A 111 -16.06 -6.93 -3.43
CA VAL A 111 -16.53 -5.75 -2.68
C VAL A 111 -15.45 -4.67 -2.62
N ILE A 112 -14.21 -5.03 -2.29
CA ILE A 112 -13.09 -4.08 -2.22
C ILE A 112 -12.77 -3.51 -3.60
N SER A 113 -12.77 -4.35 -4.64
CA SER A 113 -12.55 -3.93 -6.02
C SER A 113 -13.61 -2.94 -6.51
N GLU A 114 -14.89 -3.19 -6.21
CA GLU A 114 -15.96 -2.27 -6.59
C GLU A 114 -15.90 -0.96 -5.78
N ALA A 115 -15.53 -1.01 -4.50
CA ALA A 115 -15.30 0.20 -3.71
C ALA A 115 -14.13 1.03 -4.26
N LEU A 116 -13.03 0.38 -4.68
CA LEU A 116 -11.89 1.02 -5.35
C LEU A 116 -12.27 1.61 -6.72
N ARG A 117 -13.18 0.98 -7.45
CA ARG A 117 -13.69 1.52 -8.71
C ARG A 117 -14.45 2.83 -8.47
N MET A 118 -15.41 2.82 -7.54
CA MET A 118 -16.26 3.99 -7.22
C MET A 118 -15.48 5.11 -6.53
N TYR A 119 -14.57 4.77 -5.61
CA TYR A 119 -13.80 5.74 -4.82
C TYR A 119 -12.30 5.42 -4.85
N PRO A 120 -11.64 5.59 -6.01
CA PRO A 120 -10.20 5.37 -6.13
C PRO A 120 -9.44 6.44 -5.32
N PRO A 121 -8.51 6.07 -4.41
CA PRO A 121 -7.71 7.05 -3.67
C PRO A 121 -6.90 7.99 -4.57
N ALA A 122 -6.43 7.49 -5.71
CA ALA A 122 -5.79 8.29 -6.74
C ALA A 122 -6.74 8.52 -7.91
N VAL A 123 -7.30 9.73 -8.01
CA VAL A 123 -8.28 10.08 -9.06
C VAL A 123 -7.65 10.35 -10.43
N ARG A 124 -6.34 10.64 -10.46
CA ARG A 124 -5.55 10.97 -11.67
C ARG A 124 -4.08 10.59 -11.44
N ILE A 125 -3.39 10.18 -12.50
CA ILE A 125 -1.93 10.06 -12.52
C ILE A 125 -1.36 10.90 -13.65
N ASP A 126 -0.17 11.46 -13.43
CA ASP A 126 0.48 12.38 -14.37
C ASP A 126 1.89 11.91 -14.74
N ARG A 127 2.33 12.22 -15.96
CA ARG A 127 3.70 12.12 -16.43
C ARG A 127 4.07 13.38 -17.19
N SER A 128 5.29 13.88 -17.01
CA SER A 128 5.84 14.98 -17.81
C SER A 128 6.78 14.41 -18.87
N ALA A 129 6.59 14.82 -20.13
CA ALA A 129 7.47 14.43 -21.21
C ALA A 129 8.83 15.10 -21.05
N VAL A 130 9.88 14.30 -20.87
CA VAL A 130 11.27 14.81 -20.73
C VAL A 130 11.94 15.13 -22.08
N ALA A 131 11.28 14.78 -23.18
CA ALA A 131 11.67 15.08 -24.55
C ALA A 131 10.42 14.95 -25.46
N PRO A 132 10.43 15.49 -26.69
CA PRO A 132 9.32 15.27 -27.62
C PRO A 132 9.06 13.78 -27.85
N TYR A 133 7.82 13.33 -27.64
CA TYR A 133 7.43 11.93 -27.72
C TYR A 133 6.28 11.74 -28.71
N LYS A 134 6.49 10.96 -29.78
CA LYS A 134 5.41 10.59 -30.71
C LYS A 134 4.64 9.42 -30.13
N ILE A 135 3.32 9.57 -29.98
CA ILE A 135 2.45 8.50 -29.50
C ILE A 135 2.27 7.47 -30.62
N ASP A 136 2.64 6.22 -30.35
CA ASP A 136 2.54 5.12 -31.30
C ASP A 136 1.12 4.97 -31.87
N GLY A 137 1.01 4.74 -33.17
CA GLY A 137 -0.28 4.61 -33.87
C GLY A 137 -1.03 5.92 -34.11
N THR A 138 -0.44 7.07 -33.76
CA THR A 138 -1.03 8.40 -34.00
C THR A 138 -0.03 9.36 -34.64
N ASP A 139 -0.52 10.48 -35.16
CA ASP A 139 0.31 11.62 -35.59
C ASP A 139 0.49 12.68 -34.50
N ILE A 140 0.20 12.32 -33.25
CA ILE A 140 0.32 13.22 -32.09
C ILE A 140 1.74 13.12 -31.53
N THR A 141 2.40 14.27 -31.46
CA THR A 141 3.69 14.44 -30.77
C THR A 141 3.48 15.26 -29.51
N VAL A 142 3.76 14.67 -28.36
CA VAL A 142 3.76 15.33 -27.05
C VAL A 142 5.03 16.18 -26.95
N PRO A 143 4.93 17.51 -26.77
CA PRO A 143 6.09 18.37 -26.60
C PRO A 143 6.85 18.07 -25.30
N GLU A 144 8.14 18.39 -25.26
CA GLU A 144 8.91 18.41 -24.01
C GLU A 144 8.26 19.34 -22.97
N GLY A 145 8.26 18.91 -21.71
CA GLY A 145 7.63 19.60 -20.59
C GLY A 145 6.10 19.48 -20.54
N CYS A 146 5.46 18.89 -21.55
CA CYS A 146 4.02 18.67 -21.55
C CYS A 146 3.63 17.60 -20.54
N VAL A 147 2.60 17.88 -19.73
CA VAL A 147 2.03 16.91 -18.77
C VAL A 147 0.93 16.10 -19.47
N VAL A 148 1.11 14.79 -19.48
CA VAL A 148 0.11 13.81 -19.88
C VAL A 148 -0.56 13.30 -18.60
N ALA A 149 -1.89 13.45 -18.54
CA ALA A 149 -2.69 13.05 -17.39
C ALA A 149 -3.65 11.92 -17.76
N VAL A 150 -3.73 10.88 -16.93
CA VAL A 150 -4.68 9.77 -17.09
C VAL A 150 -5.78 9.93 -16.03
N PRO A 151 -7.04 10.20 -16.43
CA PRO A 151 -8.13 10.48 -15.50
C PRO A 151 -8.79 9.18 -15.00
N ILE A 152 -8.16 8.52 -14.01
CA ILE A 152 -8.60 7.24 -13.44
C ILE A 152 -10.08 7.28 -13.02
N TYR A 153 -10.48 8.30 -12.25
CA TYR A 153 -11.85 8.41 -11.76
C TYR A 153 -12.87 8.48 -12.91
N ALA A 154 -12.57 9.26 -13.95
CA ALA A 154 -13.47 9.39 -15.10
C ALA A 154 -13.61 8.07 -15.87
N ILE A 155 -12.50 7.35 -16.07
CA ILE A 155 -12.50 6.03 -16.74
C ILE A 155 -13.35 5.03 -15.95
N HIS A 156 -13.22 5.01 -14.61
CA HIS A 156 -14.00 4.14 -13.73
C HIS A 156 -15.50 4.45 -13.69
N HIS A 157 -15.89 5.68 -14.05
CA HIS A 157 -17.28 6.15 -14.09
C HIS A 157 -17.82 6.28 -15.51
N ASP A 158 -17.09 5.81 -16.51
CA ASP A 158 -17.55 5.82 -17.90
C ASP A 158 -18.50 4.64 -18.14
N PRO A 159 -19.78 4.89 -18.52
CA PRO A 159 -20.74 3.83 -18.83
C PRO A 159 -20.31 2.90 -19.97
N GLU A 160 -19.41 3.33 -20.86
CA GLU A 160 -18.86 2.48 -21.92
C GLU A 160 -17.94 1.38 -21.39
N ASN A 161 -17.29 1.64 -20.24
CA ASN A 161 -16.40 0.70 -19.56
C ASN A 161 -17.14 -0.06 -18.44
N PHE A 162 -17.98 0.65 -17.69
CA PHE A 162 -18.73 0.12 -16.54
C PHE A 162 -20.22 0.48 -16.65
N PRO A 163 -21.08 -0.41 -17.18
CA PRO A 163 -22.50 -0.13 -17.34
C PRO A 163 -23.19 0.19 -16.01
N ASN A 164 -23.96 1.28 -15.93
CA ASN A 164 -24.52 1.80 -14.67
C ASN A 164 -23.43 2.07 -13.59
N PRO A 165 -22.46 2.97 -13.87
CA PRO A 165 -21.24 3.11 -13.06
C PRO A 165 -21.50 3.65 -11.65
N GLU A 166 -22.65 4.27 -11.41
CA GLU A 166 -23.04 4.81 -10.10
C GLU A 166 -23.64 3.74 -9.16
N ILE A 167 -23.92 2.54 -9.66
CA ILE A 167 -24.44 1.44 -8.85
C ILE A 167 -23.28 0.66 -8.26
N PHE A 168 -23.30 0.50 -6.93
CA PHE A 168 -22.39 -0.37 -6.20
C PHE A 168 -22.76 -1.84 -6.44
N ASP A 169 -22.06 -2.47 -7.37
CA ASP A 169 -22.29 -3.86 -7.77
C ASP A 169 -21.00 -4.70 -7.69
N PRO A 170 -20.75 -5.38 -6.55
CA PRO A 170 -19.61 -6.27 -6.39
C PRO A 170 -19.57 -7.40 -7.43
N GLU A 171 -20.71 -7.82 -8.00
CA GLU A 171 -20.75 -8.93 -8.96
C GLU A 171 -19.99 -8.62 -10.26
N ARG A 172 -19.69 -7.34 -10.56
CA ARG A 172 -18.81 -6.95 -11.67
C ARG A 172 -17.44 -7.63 -11.61
N PHE A 173 -16.92 -7.81 -10.40
CA PHE A 173 -15.61 -8.41 -10.12
C PHE A 173 -15.70 -9.89 -9.73
N SER A 174 -16.83 -10.54 -10.00
CA SER A 174 -16.93 -12.01 -9.95
C SER A 174 -16.05 -12.67 -11.01
N ASP A 175 -15.68 -13.92 -10.80
CA ASP A 175 -14.87 -14.70 -11.76
C ASP A 175 -15.55 -14.78 -13.14
N GLU A 176 -16.88 -14.79 -13.16
CA GLU A 176 -17.69 -14.83 -14.37
C GLU A 176 -17.67 -13.50 -15.13
N ASN A 177 -17.74 -12.37 -14.41
CA ASN A 177 -17.93 -11.05 -15.02
C ASN A 177 -16.62 -10.29 -15.25
N VAL A 178 -15.53 -10.61 -14.55
CA VAL A 178 -14.25 -9.89 -14.66
C VAL A 178 -13.73 -9.85 -16.10
N SER A 179 -13.99 -10.90 -16.88
CA SER A 179 -13.61 -11.00 -18.30
C SER A 179 -14.39 -10.05 -19.22
N SER A 180 -15.54 -9.53 -18.77
CA SER A 180 -16.37 -8.59 -19.52
C SER A 180 -15.95 -7.14 -19.34
N ILE A 181 -15.09 -6.85 -18.35
CA ILE A 181 -14.55 -5.52 -18.11
C ILE A 181 -13.59 -5.17 -19.24
N ARG A 182 -13.85 -4.06 -19.93
CA ARG A 182 -12.99 -3.60 -21.03
C ARG A 182 -11.62 -3.18 -20.47
N PRO A 183 -10.51 -3.78 -20.93
CA PRO A 183 -9.19 -3.31 -20.56
C PRO A 183 -8.91 -1.95 -21.22
N TYR A 184 -8.29 -1.06 -20.44
CA TYR A 184 -7.86 0.29 -20.85
C TYR A 184 -6.49 0.28 -21.52
#